data_AF-A0A4Q5QT97-F1
#
_entry.id   AF-A0A4Q5QT97-F1
#
_cell.length_a   1.000
_cell.length_b   1.000
_cell.length_c   1.000
_cell.angle_alpha   90.00
_cell.angle_beta   90.00
_cell.angle_gamma   90.00
#
_symmetry.space_group_name_H-M   'P 1'
#
loop_
_entity.id
_entity.type
_entity.pdbx_description
1 polymer ?
#
loop_
_entity_poly.entity_id
_entity_poly.type
_entity_poly.pdbx_seq_one_letter_code
_entity_poly.pdbx_strand_id
1 'polypeptide(L)'
;MYVSGRAPHSGLGNLALERALNDADWLRRRMAELETGERCSVQSWSALAVQHARLDVSWSSTLTPDDAVALERAVLDALRGEGLWNRLR
;
A
#
# COMPACT_ATOMS: atom_id res chain seq x y z
N MET A 1 -0.22 0.58 10.60
CA MET A 1 0.19 0.87 9.21
C MET A 1 1.17 2.05 9.25
N TYR A 2 2.46 1.82 9.01
CA TYR A 2 3.44 2.91 8.96
C TYR A 2 3.29 3.63 7.62
N VAL A 3 2.61 4.78 7.63
CA VAL A 3 2.50 5.69 6.47
C VAL A 3 3.64 6.74 6.49
N SER A 4 4.27 6.93 7.65
CA SER A 4 5.40 7.84 7.84
C SER A 4 6.49 7.19 8.69
N GLY A 5 7.40 6.45 8.05
CA GLY A 5 8.56 5.86 8.70
C GLY A 5 9.47 5.19 7.68
N ARG A 6 10.60 5.83 7.36
CA ARG A 6 11.58 5.48 6.32
C ARG A 6 10.95 5.23 4.94
N ALA A 7 11.12 6.23 4.07
CA ALA A 7 11.15 6.19 2.59
C ALA A 7 11.01 4.80 1.92
N PRO A 8 10.43 4.71 0.70
CA PRO A 8 9.67 3.57 0.14
C PRO A 8 10.48 2.30 -0.20
N HIS A 9 11.39 1.89 0.66
CA HIS A 9 12.27 0.76 0.48
C HIS A 9 11.73 -0.49 1.22
N SER A 10 10.59 -0.40 1.93
CA SER A 10 9.97 -1.57 2.55
C SER A 10 8.46 -1.42 2.75
N GLY A 11 7.75 -2.54 2.60
CA GLY A 11 6.32 -2.65 2.93
C GLY A 11 5.37 -2.12 1.86
N LEU A 12 4.24 -1.60 2.31
CA LEU A 12 3.10 -1.28 1.46
C LEU A 12 3.37 -0.15 0.46
N GLY A 13 4.07 0.91 0.88
CA GLY A 13 4.36 2.06 0.02
C GLY A 13 5.18 1.68 -1.22
N ASN A 14 6.18 0.81 -1.05
CA ASN A 14 6.96 0.29 -2.18
C ASN A 14 6.08 -0.52 -3.14
N LEU A 15 5.30 -1.45 -2.60
CA LEU A 15 4.43 -2.31 -3.42
C LEU A 15 3.37 -1.49 -4.17
N ALA A 16 2.79 -0.48 -3.52
CA ALA A 16 1.85 0.44 -4.15
C ALA A 16 2.53 1.22 -5.28
N LEU A 17 3.74 1.74 -5.04
CA LEU A 17 4.50 2.46 -6.06
C LEU A 17 4.86 1.56 -7.24
N GLU A 18 5.36 0.34 -7.01
CA GLU A 18 5.63 -0.64 -8.07
C GLU A 18 4.39 -0.90 -8.93
N ARG A 19 3.23 -1.16 -8.31
CA ARG A 19 1.98 -1.38 -9.04
C ARG A 19 1.54 -0.14 -9.81
N ALA A 20 1.61 1.05 -9.21
CA ALA A 20 1.22 2.30 -9.83
C ALA A 20 2.13 2.67 -11.02
N LEU A 21 3.44 2.41 -10.94
CA LEU A 21 4.37 2.61 -12.05
C LEU A 21 4.11 1.68 -13.24
N ASN A 22 3.45 0.54 -13.02
CA ASN A 22 2.98 -0.36 -14.07
C ASN A 22 1.58 0.01 -14.62
N ASP A 23 0.93 1.05 -14.09
CA ASP A 23 -0.31 1.62 -14.61
C ASP A 23 0.02 2.83 -15.53
N ALA A 24 -0.07 2.60 -16.83
CA ALA A 24 0.29 3.60 -17.83
C ALA A 24 -0.56 4.88 -17.75
N ASP A 25 -1.84 4.76 -17.38
CA ASP A 25 -2.74 5.92 -17.30
C ASP A 25 -2.46 6.74 -16.07
N TRP A 26 -2.13 6.09 -14.95
CA TRP A 26 -1.66 6.79 -13.77
C TRP A 26 -0.34 7.53 -14.02
N LEU A 27 0.64 6.86 -14.64
CA LEU A 27 1.94 7.46 -14.94
C LEU A 27 1.81 8.67 -15.88
N ARG A 28 0.96 8.57 -16.91
CA ARG A 28 0.72 9.68 -17.85
C ARG A 28 0.18 10.92 -17.14
N ARG A 29 -0.77 10.77 -16.20
CA ARG A 29 -1.30 11.90 -15.41
C ARG A 29 -0.22 12.54 -14.55
N ARG A 30 0.60 11.74 -13.87
CA ARG A 30 1.69 12.25 -13.02
C ARG A 30 2.78 12.96 -13.83
N MET A 31 3.10 12.48 -15.03
CA MET A 31 4.06 13.16 -15.91
C MET A 31 3.56 14.54 -16.36
N ALA A 32 2.28 14.66 -16.71
CA ALA A 32 1.69 15.95 -17.08
C ALA A 32 1.80 16.99 -15.94
N GLU A 33 1.64 16.58 -14.68
CA GLU A 33 1.82 17.45 -13.51
C GLU A 33 3.28 17.92 -13.37
N LEU A 34 4.25 17.01 -13.53
CA LEU A 34 5.67 17.36 -13.51
C LEU A 34 6.03 18.36 -14.63
N GLU A 35 5.47 18.19 -15.82
CA GLU A 35 5.68 19.10 -16.96
C GLU A 35 5.16 20.51 -16.69
N THR A 36 4.13 20.66 -15.85
CA THR A 36 3.63 21.97 -15.38
C THR A 36 4.46 22.61 -14.26
N GLY A 37 5.55 21.95 -13.84
CA GLY A 37 6.50 22.46 -12.85
C GLY A 37 6.26 21.98 -11.42
N GLU A 38 5.31 21.08 -11.19
CA GLU A 38 5.09 20.49 -9.87
C GLU A 38 6.25 19.55 -9.54
N ARG A 39 6.89 19.75 -8.38
CA ARG A 39 7.99 18.89 -7.92
C ARG A 39 7.43 17.80 -7.03
N CYS A 40 7.80 16.54 -7.30
CA CYS A 40 7.33 15.41 -6.52
C CYS A 40 8.50 14.59 -5.98
N SER A 41 8.60 14.50 -4.66
CA SER A 41 9.60 13.67 -3.98
C SER A 41 9.24 12.20 -4.07
N VAL A 42 10.22 11.31 -3.87
CA VAL A 42 9.99 9.86 -3.82
C VAL A 42 8.93 9.48 -2.77
N GLN A 43 8.91 10.18 -1.63
CA GLN A 43 7.90 10.01 -0.58
C GLN A 43 6.51 10.42 -1.06
N SER A 44 6.41 11.56 -1.76
CA SER A 44 5.16 12.05 -2.36
C SER A 44 4.62 11.07 -3.41
N TRP A 45 5.48 10.55 -4.30
CA TRP A 45 5.11 9.51 -5.27
C TRP A 45 4.53 8.26 -4.61
N SER A 46 5.16 7.82 -3.52
CA SER A 46 4.71 6.63 -2.79
C SER A 46 3.36 6.85 -2.11
N ALA A 47 3.14 8.04 -1.53
CA ALA A 47 1.85 8.41 -0.94
C ALA A 47 0.74 8.47 -2.01
N LEU A 48 1.01 9.08 -3.17
CA LEU A 48 0.09 9.14 -4.29
C LEU A 48 -0.24 7.74 -4.83
N ALA A 49 0.73 6.84 -4.86
CA ALA A 49 0.52 5.45 -5.27
C ALA A 49 -0.37 4.68 -4.28
N VAL A 50 -0.21 4.89 -2.97
CA VAL A 50 -1.12 4.32 -1.95
C VAL A 50 -2.54 4.87 -2.10
N GLN A 51 -2.70 6.15 -2.41
CA GLN A 51 -4.01 6.73 -2.69
C GLN A 51 -4.64 6.15 -3.97
N HIS A 52 -3.84 5.98 -5.03
CA HIS A 52 -4.28 5.36 -6.27
C HIS A 52 -4.72 3.92 -6.09
N ALA A 53 -4.07 3.19 -5.18
CA ALA A 53 -4.40 1.82 -4.85
C ALA A 53 -5.80 1.64 -4.23
N ARG A 54 -6.42 2.73 -3.71
CA ARG A 54 -7.77 2.73 -3.12
C ARG A 54 -7.99 1.58 -2.13
N LEU A 55 -7.03 1.41 -1.22
CA LEU A 55 -7.05 0.31 -0.27
C LEU A 55 -8.13 0.53 0.77
N ASP A 56 -9.00 -0.47 0.93
CA ASP A 56 -9.86 -0.57 2.11
C ASP A 56 -9.04 -1.15 3.27
N VAL A 57 -9.09 -0.47 4.42
CA VAL A 57 -8.34 -0.84 5.62
C VAL A 57 -9.30 -1.10 6.76
N SER A 58 -9.20 -2.29 7.35
CA SER A 58 -9.89 -2.66 8.58
C SER A 58 -8.87 -3.20 9.58
N TRP A 59 -9.10 -2.94 10.87
CA TRP A 59 -8.25 -3.44 11.94
C TRP A 59 -9.09 -3.79 13.16
N SER A 60 -8.57 -4.70 13.98
CA SER A 60 -9.13 -5.07 15.27
C SER A 60 -8.02 -5.18 16.30
N SER A 61 -8.31 -4.82 17.55
CA SER A 61 -7.40 -4.97 18.68
C SER A 61 -7.63 -6.31 19.37
N THR A 62 -6.56 -6.99 19.76
CA THR A 62 -6.60 -8.20 20.59
C THR A 62 -5.94 -7.95 21.94
N LEU A 63 -6.32 -8.75 22.95
CA LEU A 63 -5.80 -8.60 24.31
C LEU A 63 -4.42 -9.26 24.46
N THR A 64 -4.15 -10.32 23.70
CA THR A 64 -2.90 -11.06 23.76
C THR A 64 -2.23 -11.21 22.38
N PRO A 65 -0.91 -11.47 22.34
CA PRO A 65 -0.23 -11.82 21.10
C PRO A 65 -0.78 -13.10 20.45
N ASP A 66 -1.16 -14.10 21.25
CA ASP A 66 -1.71 -15.35 20.74
C ASP A 66 -3.06 -15.14 20.04
N ASP A 67 -3.92 -14.29 20.61
CA ASP A 67 -5.17 -13.87 19.97
C ASP A 67 -4.93 -13.14 18.66
N ALA A 68 -3.86 -12.33 18.57
CA ALA A 68 -3.50 -11.63 17.33
C ALA A 68 -3.14 -12.61 16.21
N VAL A 69 -2.34 -13.65 16.53
CA VAL A 69 -1.96 -14.70 15.59
C VAL A 69 -3.17 -15.52 15.16
N ALA A 70 -4.06 -15.87 16.09
CA ALA A 70 -5.29 -16.60 15.79
C ALA A 70 -6.22 -15.78 14.86
N LEU A 71 -6.39 -14.49 15.14
CA LEU A 71 -7.17 -13.58 14.31
C LEU A 71 -6.55 -13.40 12.91
N GLU A 72 -5.23 -13.22 12.81
CA GLU A 72 -4.54 -13.09 11.53
C GLU A 72 -4.81 -14.31 10.63
N ARG A 73 -4.65 -15.52 11.18
CA ARG A 73 -4.94 -16.77 10.44
C ARG A 73 -6.39 -16.84 9.98
N ALA A 74 -7.34 -16.56 10.87
CA ALA A 74 -8.76 -16.58 10.54
C ALA A 74 -9.11 -15.59 9.42
N VAL A 75 -8.54 -14.38 9.44
CA VAL A 75 -8.74 -13.37 8.39
C VAL A 75 -8.14 -13.81 7.06
N LEU A 76 -6.91 -14.35 7.07
CA LEU A 76 -6.26 -14.86 5.84
C LEU A 76 -7.03 -16.02 5.21
N ASP A 77 -7.58 -16.92 6.02
CA ASP A 77 -8.41 -18.02 5.54
C ASP A 77 -9.77 -17.51 5.01
N ALA A 78 -10.42 -16.58 5.71
CA ALA A 78 -11.70 -16.02 5.30
C ALA A 78 -11.60 -15.19 4.01
N LEU A 79 -10.48 -14.50 3.78
CA LEU A 79 -10.23 -13.67 2.60
C LEU A 79 -9.37 -14.39 1.56
N ARG A 80 -9.23 -15.72 1.66
CA ARG A 80 -8.45 -16.49 0.70
C ARG A 80 -9.05 -16.36 -0.71
N GLY A 81 -8.23 -15.91 -1.66
CA GLY A 81 -8.65 -15.70 -3.05
C GLY A 81 -9.16 -14.29 -3.33
N GLU A 82 -9.47 -13.52 -2.29
CA GLU A 82 -9.56 -12.07 -2.43
C GLU A 82 -8.15 -11.55 -2.74
N GLY A 83 -8.05 -10.52 -3.59
CA GLY A 83 -6.77 -9.96 -4.08
C GLY A 83 -5.96 -9.24 -3.01
N LEU A 84 -5.69 -9.90 -1.88
CA LEU A 84 -4.96 -9.38 -0.74
C LEU A 84 -3.60 -8.87 -1.18
N TRP A 85 -3.27 -7.69 -0.68
CA TRP A 85 -1.96 -7.08 -0.92
C TRP A 85 -0.87 -7.68 -0.05
N ASN A 86 -1.27 -8.37 1.03
CA ASN A 86 -0.33 -9.03 1.92
C ASN A 86 0.24 -10.27 1.23
N ARG A 87 1.56 -10.36 1.14
CA ARG A 87 2.24 -11.56 0.66
C ARG A 87 2.55 -12.43 1.87
N LEU A 88 1.85 -13.57 2.00
CA LEU A 88 2.31 -14.62 2.92
C LEU A 88 3.72 -15.03 2.45
N ARG A 89 4.70 -14.90 3.34
CA ARG A 89 6.06 -15.39 3.09
C ARG A 89 6.14 -16.88 3.29
#